data_AF-A0A524PAS9-F1
#
_entry.id   AF-A0A524PAS9-F1
#
_cell.length_a   1.000
_cell.length_b   1.000
_cell.length_c   1.000
_cell.angle_alpha   90.00
_cell.angle_beta   90.00
_cell.angle_gamma   90.00
#
_symmetry.space_group_name_H-M   'P 1'
#
loop_
_entity.id
_entity.type
_entity.pdbx_description
1 polymer ?
#
loop_
_entity_poly.entity_id
_entity_poly.type
_entity_poly.pdbx_seq_one_letter_code
_entity_poly.pdbx_strand_id
1 'polypeptide(L)'
;MGGRVKGFRFAGVHSGVKAGDALDLGLVLADEPAAATGVFTKNRVRAAPVVISERRLQSGLAQAIMVNSGNANACTGKQGRLAALALTRRAAASLRVPAALVLPASTGVIGVQLPRETIEAAIPALVADLSEAGATRFARAIMTTDRGPKVAQAEVKIGRTTCRVLGIAKGAGMIHPNMATTLTFVVTDAALRQATLSRLLRQSTEVTFNRATVDGDTSTNDSIYALASGAATSRVVDEKSAAGRRFAGALTEVLE
;
A
#
# COMPACT_ATOMS: atom_id res chain seq x y z
N MET A 1 -12.22 -7.62 -15.05
CA MET A 1 -10.92 -8.28 -14.78
C MET A 1 -10.56 -8.06 -13.32
N GLY A 2 -10.02 -9.06 -12.64
CA GLY A 2 -9.58 -8.98 -11.25
C GLY A 2 -10.29 -9.99 -10.36
N GLY A 3 -9.68 -11.14 -10.09
CA GLY A 3 -10.22 -12.10 -9.14
C GLY A 3 -10.06 -11.59 -7.71
N ARG A 4 -11.10 -11.76 -6.88
CA ARG A 4 -11.06 -11.45 -5.43
C ARG A 4 -9.84 -12.10 -4.76
N VAL A 5 -9.06 -11.32 -4.02
CA VAL A 5 -8.03 -11.83 -3.08
C VAL A 5 -8.70 -12.02 -1.73
N LYS A 6 -8.68 -13.24 -1.20
CA LYS A 6 -9.39 -13.54 0.06
C LYS A 6 -8.76 -12.80 1.25
N GLY A 7 -9.60 -12.36 2.18
CA GLY A 7 -9.15 -11.65 3.38
C GLY A 7 -8.81 -10.18 3.15
N PHE A 8 -9.15 -9.59 1.99
CA PHE A 8 -8.94 -8.16 1.71
C PHE A 8 -10.18 -7.47 1.16
N ARG A 9 -10.37 -6.23 1.60
CA ARG A 9 -11.34 -5.26 1.10
C ARG A 9 -10.66 -3.94 0.79
N PHE A 10 -11.24 -3.19 -0.12
CA PHE A 10 -10.69 -1.95 -0.66
C PHE A 10 -11.77 -0.88 -0.73
N ALA A 11 -11.38 0.38 -0.57
CA ALA A 11 -12.25 1.54 -0.76
C ALA A 11 -11.49 2.67 -1.44
N GLY A 12 -12.24 3.55 -2.09
CA GLY A 12 -11.71 4.78 -2.67
C GLY A 12 -12.82 5.82 -2.76
N VAL A 13 -12.66 6.94 -2.05
CA VAL A 13 -13.63 8.03 -2.00
C VAL A 13 -12.98 9.36 -2.33
N HIS A 14 -13.81 10.34 -2.67
CA HIS A 14 -13.42 11.75 -2.68
C HIS A 14 -13.51 12.29 -1.25
N SER A 15 -12.41 12.89 -0.77
CA SER A 15 -12.32 13.53 0.53
C SER A 15 -12.24 15.05 0.46
N GLY A 16 -11.88 15.63 -0.70
CA GLY A 16 -11.75 17.07 -0.90
C GLY A 16 -10.31 17.59 -0.86
N VAL A 17 -9.31 16.69 -0.90
CA VAL A 17 -7.89 17.08 -1.04
C VAL A 17 -7.59 17.50 -2.48
N LYS A 18 -8.18 16.80 -3.46
CA LYS A 18 -8.16 17.19 -4.87
C LYS A 18 -9.41 17.99 -5.21
N ALA A 19 -9.30 18.84 -6.23
CA ALA A 19 -10.43 19.59 -6.75
C ALA A 19 -11.42 18.69 -7.52
N GLY A 20 -12.67 19.15 -7.64
CA GLY A 20 -13.76 18.44 -8.30
C GLY A 20 -14.11 17.13 -7.59
N ASP A 21 -14.60 16.14 -8.33
CA ASP A 21 -15.07 14.86 -7.76
C ASP A 21 -14.01 13.75 -7.82
N ALA A 22 -12.73 14.12 -7.96
CA ALA A 22 -11.65 13.16 -8.08
C ALA A 22 -11.46 12.38 -6.78
N LEU A 23 -11.39 11.04 -6.86
CA LEU A 23 -11.06 10.20 -5.72
C LEU A 23 -9.64 10.52 -5.24
N ASP A 24 -9.47 10.63 -3.92
CA ASP A 24 -8.21 11.08 -3.31
C ASP A 24 -7.92 10.47 -1.93
N LEU A 25 -8.83 9.62 -1.43
CA LEU A 25 -8.66 8.89 -0.19
C LEU A 25 -8.98 7.40 -0.42
N GLY A 26 -7.97 6.55 -0.24
CA GLY A 26 -8.05 5.11 -0.42
C GLY A 26 -7.83 4.34 0.88
N LEU A 27 -8.40 3.14 0.96
CA LEU A 27 -8.20 2.22 2.06
C LEU A 27 -8.01 0.79 1.54
N VAL A 28 -6.97 0.11 2.04
CA VAL A 28 -6.84 -1.35 2.02
C VAL A 28 -7.13 -1.84 3.43
N LEU A 29 -7.98 -2.86 3.57
CA LEU A 29 -8.28 -3.51 4.83
C LEU A 29 -8.11 -5.02 4.68
N ALA A 30 -7.27 -5.61 5.51
CA ALA A 30 -7.26 -7.05 5.76
C ALA A 30 -8.34 -7.39 6.80
N ASP A 31 -9.06 -8.49 6.58
CA ASP A 31 -10.13 -8.91 7.49
C ASP A 31 -9.59 -9.25 8.89
N GLU A 32 -8.36 -9.77 8.95
CA GLU A 32 -7.59 -10.04 10.17
C GLU A 32 -6.20 -9.38 10.08
N PRO A 33 -5.48 -9.17 11.20
CA PRO A 33 -4.09 -8.76 11.17
C PRO A 33 -3.24 -9.67 10.26
N ALA A 34 -2.66 -9.09 9.21
CA ALA A 34 -1.92 -9.80 8.19
C ALA A 34 -0.41 -9.67 8.41
N ALA A 35 0.36 -10.68 7.98
CA ALA A 35 1.81 -10.55 7.88
C ALA A 35 2.13 -9.41 6.91
N ALA A 36 2.90 -8.42 7.36
CA ALA A 36 3.09 -7.19 6.62
C ALA A 36 4.55 -6.75 6.60
N THR A 37 4.96 -6.14 5.49
CA THR A 37 6.28 -5.58 5.30
C THR A 37 6.25 -4.43 4.31
N GLY A 38 7.35 -3.70 4.19
CA GLY A 38 7.49 -2.68 3.18
C GLY A 38 8.94 -2.35 2.83
N VAL A 39 9.09 -1.71 1.68
CA VAL A 39 10.35 -1.17 1.15
C VAL A 39 10.12 0.33 0.94
N PHE A 40 10.93 1.17 1.59
CA PHE A 40 10.67 2.62 1.75
C PHE A 40 11.83 3.48 1.30
N THR A 41 11.53 4.63 0.69
CA THR A 41 12.49 5.59 0.13
C THR A 41 13.78 5.75 0.94
N LYS A 42 14.91 5.78 0.22
CA LYS A 42 16.25 6.10 0.74
C LYS A 42 16.53 7.60 0.75
N ASN A 43 15.58 8.42 0.28
CA ASN A 43 15.72 9.87 0.34
C ASN A 43 15.98 10.33 1.78
N ARG A 44 16.90 11.27 1.98
CA ARG A 44 17.22 11.84 3.30
C ARG A 44 16.03 12.63 3.87
N VAL A 45 15.24 13.25 3.00
CA VAL A 45 14.02 13.97 3.33
C VAL A 45 12.87 12.98 3.26
N ARG A 46 12.57 12.32 4.37
CA ARG A 46 11.50 11.32 4.45
C ARG A 46 10.21 11.95 4.93
N ALA A 47 9.12 11.70 4.21
CA ALA A 47 7.80 12.18 4.59
C ALA A 47 7.34 11.55 5.91
N ALA A 48 6.52 12.29 6.68
CA ALA A 48 5.95 11.80 7.92
C ALA A 48 5.25 10.43 7.81
N PRO A 49 4.40 10.15 6.80
CA PRO A 49 3.75 8.84 6.66
C PRO A 49 4.75 7.68 6.50
N VAL A 50 5.85 7.88 5.76
CA VAL A 50 6.88 6.85 5.56
C VAL A 50 7.48 6.41 6.90
N VAL A 51 7.90 7.40 7.71
CA VAL A 51 8.51 7.14 9.03
C VAL A 51 7.53 6.45 9.98
N ILE A 52 6.24 6.83 9.94
CA ILE A 52 5.21 6.20 10.76
C ILE A 52 4.98 4.74 10.32
N SER A 53 4.85 4.50 9.02
CA SER A 53 4.62 3.17 8.46
C SER A 53 5.76 2.22 8.75
N GLU A 54 7.01 2.65 8.52
CA GLU A 54 8.19 1.84 8.80
C GLU A 54 8.27 1.44 10.28
N ARG A 55 7.97 2.37 11.20
CA ARG A 55 7.93 2.06 12.64
C ARG A 55 6.85 1.06 13.00
N ARG A 56 5.63 1.20 12.44
CA ARG A 56 4.51 0.29 12.73
C ARG A 56 4.76 -1.13 12.20
N LEU A 57 5.42 -1.23 11.06
CA LEU A 57 5.79 -2.50 10.43
C LEU A 57 6.91 -3.26 11.16
N GLN A 58 7.56 -2.68 12.17
CA GLN A 58 8.50 -3.42 13.03
C GLN A 58 7.83 -4.57 13.79
N SER A 59 6.51 -4.48 14.02
CA SER A 59 5.72 -5.59 14.58
C SER A 59 5.57 -6.78 13.63
N GLY A 60 5.86 -6.59 12.35
CA GLY A 60 5.64 -7.55 11.28
C GLY A 60 4.17 -7.76 10.89
N LEU A 61 3.26 -6.95 11.43
CA LEU A 61 1.83 -7.04 11.20
C LEU A 61 1.24 -5.69 10.76
N ALA A 62 0.20 -5.75 9.94
CA ALA A 62 -0.67 -4.63 9.63
C ALA A 62 -2.08 -5.15 9.29
N GLN A 63 -3.09 -4.32 9.45
CA GLN A 63 -4.46 -4.66 9.12
C GLN A 63 -5.08 -3.67 8.14
N ALA A 64 -4.62 -2.41 8.12
CA ALA A 64 -5.10 -1.44 7.14
C ALA A 64 -3.98 -0.55 6.61
N ILE A 65 -4.17 -0.05 5.39
CA ILE A 65 -3.36 1.01 4.80
C ILE A 65 -4.29 2.11 4.32
N MET A 66 -4.19 3.29 4.91
CA MET A 66 -4.96 4.47 4.50
C MET A 66 -4.06 5.39 3.69
N VAL A 67 -4.52 5.74 2.49
CA VAL A 67 -3.72 6.45 1.50
C VAL A 67 -4.44 7.73 1.09
N ASN A 68 -3.80 8.88 1.23
CA ASN A 68 -4.30 10.11 0.62
C ASN A 68 -3.45 10.48 -0.61
N SER A 69 -4.07 11.09 -1.62
CA SER A 69 -3.38 11.63 -2.78
C SER A 69 -3.73 13.11 -2.99
N GLY A 70 -2.85 13.85 -3.67
CA GLY A 70 -2.93 15.31 -3.81
C GLY A 70 -2.06 16.08 -2.81
N ASN A 71 -1.72 15.47 -1.66
CA ASN A 71 -0.81 16.03 -0.66
C ASN A 71 0.17 14.96 -0.16
N ALA A 72 1.47 15.19 -0.27
CA ALA A 72 2.50 14.22 0.12
C ALA A 72 2.75 14.14 1.63
N ASN A 73 2.30 15.13 2.41
CA ASN A 73 2.63 15.28 3.82
C ASN A 73 4.14 15.13 4.10
N ALA A 74 4.94 15.71 3.20
CA ALA A 74 6.38 15.78 3.26
C ALA A 74 6.81 17.21 3.57
N CYS A 75 7.90 17.38 4.32
CA CYS A 75 8.39 18.69 4.77
C CYS A 75 7.36 19.52 5.58
N THR A 76 6.45 18.85 6.30
CA THR A 76 5.34 19.47 7.07
C THR A 76 5.62 19.55 8.58
N GLY A 77 6.80 19.13 9.02
CA GLY A 77 7.25 19.21 10.42
C GLY A 77 6.39 18.41 11.40
N LYS A 78 6.37 18.85 12.66
CA LYS A 78 5.62 18.19 13.74
C LYS A 78 4.12 18.13 13.45
N GLN A 79 3.56 19.18 12.84
CA GLN A 79 2.14 19.28 12.53
C GLN A 79 1.68 18.20 11.56
N GLY A 80 2.36 18.02 10.43
CA GLY A 80 2.02 16.97 9.47
C GLY A 80 2.14 15.55 10.03
N ARG A 81 3.12 15.31 10.90
CA ARG A 81 3.23 14.05 11.64
C ARG A 81 2.05 13.81 12.58
N LEU A 82 1.64 14.83 13.34
CA LEU A 82 0.48 14.73 14.23
C LEU A 82 -0.81 14.51 13.44
N ALA A 83 -0.97 15.17 12.29
CA ALA A 83 -2.11 14.97 11.41
C ALA A 83 -2.21 13.52 10.90
N ALA A 84 -1.12 12.93 10.40
CA ALA A 84 -1.11 11.53 9.97
C ALA A 84 -1.43 10.54 11.11
N LEU A 85 -0.92 10.80 12.32
CA LEU A 85 -1.24 10.00 13.50
C LEU A 85 -2.72 10.13 13.90
N ALA A 86 -3.27 11.34 13.86
CA ALA A 86 -4.69 11.58 14.16
C ALA A 86 -5.61 10.87 13.16
N LEU A 87 -5.35 11.01 11.86
CA LEU A 87 -6.15 10.37 10.82
C LEU A 87 -6.12 8.84 10.91
N THR A 88 -4.93 8.25 11.12
CA THR A 88 -4.84 6.79 11.27
C THR A 88 -5.51 6.28 12.55
N ARG A 89 -5.50 7.06 13.65
CA ARG A 89 -6.29 6.73 14.85
C ARG A 89 -7.79 6.81 14.58
N ARG A 90 -8.24 7.83 13.84
CA ARG A 90 -9.65 7.96 13.49
C ARG A 90 -10.11 6.82 12.60
N ALA A 91 -9.35 6.48 11.57
CA ALA A 91 -9.63 5.33 10.71
C ALA A 91 -9.65 4.04 11.53
N ALA A 92 -8.67 3.82 12.42
CA ALA A 92 -8.62 2.67 13.30
C ALA A 92 -9.88 2.53 14.18
N ALA A 93 -10.34 3.63 14.77
CA ALA A 93 -11.56 3.65 15.58
C ALA A 93 -12.81 3.29 14.75
N SER A 94 -12.95 3.87 13.56
CA SER A 94 -14.07 3.55 12.65
C SER A 94 -14.05 2.10 12.17
N LEU A 95 -12.86 1.53 11.99
CA LEU A 95 -12.64 0.14 11.58
C LEU A 95 -12.68 -0.86 12.74
N ARG A 96 -12.65 -0.37 13.99
CA ARG A 96 -12.51 -1.18 15.22
C ARG A 96 -11.24 -2.05 15.22
N VAL A 97 -10.14 -1.50 14.73
CA VAL A 97 -8.82 -2.16 14.71
C VAL A 97 -7.80 -1.41 15.56
N PRO A 98 -6.71 -2.04 16.01
CA PRO A 98 -5.64 -1.34 16.71
C PRO A 98 -4.99 -0.26 15.83
N ALA A 99 -4.85 0.96 16.33
CA ALA A 99 -4.23 2.07 15.57
C ALA A 99 -2.76 1.82 15.21
N ALA A 100 -2.09 0.89 15.89
CA ALA A 100 -0.73 0.44 15.55
C ALA A 100 -0.67 -0.38 14.25
N LEU A 101 -1.79 -0.98 13.84
CA LEU A 101 -1.90 -1.83 12.64
C LEU A 101 -2.45 -1.06 11.41
N VAL A 102 -2.67 0.25 11.52
CA VAL A 102 -3.09 1.11 10.41
C VAL A 102 -1.87 1.88 9.88
N LEU A 103 -1.49 1.66 8.63
CA LEU A 103 -0.35 2.32 7.99
C LEU A 103 -0.82 3.55 7.21
N PRO A 104 -0.20 4.74 7.37
CA PRO A 104 -0.44 5.87 6.50
C PRO A 104 0.45 5.83 5.26
N ALA A 105 -0.09 6.19 4.11
CA ALA A 105 0.68 6.59 2.93
C ALA A 105 0.12 7.89 2.34
N SER A 106 0.97 8.69 1.73
CA SER A 106 0.58 9.98 1.15
C SER A 106 1.37 10.25 -0.12
N THR A 107 0.78 10.95 -1.08
CA THR A 107 1.46 11.36 -2.32
C THR A 107 0.85 12.65 -2.86
N GLY A 108 1.65 13.51 -3.49
CA GLY A 108 1.19 14.79 -4.06
C GLY A 108 2.13 15.93 -3.72
N VAL A 109 1.58 17.11 -3.44
CA VAL A 109 2.38 18.33 -3.21
C VAL A 109 3.18 18.24 -1.89
N ILE A 110 4.45 18.66 -1.93
CA ILE A 110 5.39 18.73 -0.79
C ILE A 110 5.29 20.12 -0.13
N GLY A 111 5.52 20.19 1.19
CA GLY A 111 5.59 21.46 1.95
C GLY A 111 4.23 22.07 2.31
N VAL A 112 3.13 21.46 1.88
CA VAL A 112 1.77 21.90 2.19
C VAL A 112 1.21 21.06 3.34
N GLN A 113 0.67 21.72 4.37
CA GLN A 113 0.07 21.02 5.51
C GLN A 113 -1.07 20.11 5.06
N LEU A 114 -1.12 18.90 5.64
CA LEU A 114 -2.17 17.94 5.34
C LEU A 114 -3.53 18.50 5.82
N PRO A 115 -4.57 18.61 4.96
CA PRO A 115 -5.89 19.11 5.33
C PRO A 115 -6.61 18.05 6.18
N ARG A 116 -6.23 17.97 7.46
CA ARG A 116 -6.64 16.91 8.37
C ARG A 116 -8.15 16.87 8.53
N GLU A 117 -8.79 18.00 8.78
CA GLU A 117 -10.23 18.09 9.04
C GLU A 117 -11.04 17.58 7.85
N THR A 118 -10.64 17.95 6.64
CA THR A 118 -11.20 17.49 5.35
C THR A 118 -11.12 15.97 5.22
N ILE A 119 -9.92 15.39 5.41
CA ILE A 119 -9.74 13.93 5.32
C ILE A 119 -10.51 13.22 6.45
N GLU A 120 -10.50 13.77 7.66
CA GLU A 120 -11.15 13.17 8.83
C GLU A 120 -12.68 13.05 8.63
N ALA A 121 -13.29 14.08 8.03
CA ALA A 121 -14.72 14.09 7.70
C ALA A 121 -15.12 13.03 6.67
N ALA A 122 -14.20 12.62 5.78
CA ALA A 122 -14.45 11.61 4.74
C ALA A 122 -14.29 10.16 5.23
N ILE A 123 -13.68 9.93 6.39
CA ILE A 123 -13.41 8.57 6.91
C ILE A 123 -14.68 7.71 7.05
N PRO A 124 -15.83 8.20 7.54
CA PRO A 124 -17.05 7.39 7.60
C PRO A 124 -17.48 6.86 6.23
N ALA A 125 -17.45 7.70 5.20
CA ALA A 125 -17.78 7.31 3.83
C ALA A 125 -16.75 6.32 3.26
N LEU A 126 -15.46 6.53 3.54
CA LEU A 126 -14.38 5.60 3.15
C LEU A 126 -14.60 4.20 3.74
N VAL A 127 -14.98 4.10 5.01
CA VAL A 127 -15.23 2.81 5.67
C VAL A 127 -16.49 2.15 5.12
N ALA A 128 -17.55 2.91 4.84
CA ALA A 128 -18.77 2.40 4.23
C ALA A 128 -18.56 1.88 2.79
N ASP A 129 -17.58 2.43 2.07
CA ASP A 129 -17.26 2.05 0.69
C ASP A 129 -16.42 0.76 0.56
N LEU A 130 -15.95 0.20 1.68
CA LEU A 130 -15.12 -1.02 1.72
C LEU A 130 -15.82 -2.21 1.06
N SER A 131 -15.18 -2.74 0.02
CA SER A 131 -15.69 -3.88 -0.73
C SER A 131 -14.55 -4.74 -1.27
N GLU A 132 -14.81 -6.03 -1.44
CA GLU A 132 -13.91 -6.96 -2.12
C GLU A 132 -13.70 -6.61 -3.60
N ALA A 133 -14.66 -5.90 -4.20
CA ALA A 133 -14.57 -5.37 -5.56
C ALA A 133 -13.99 -3.95 -5.63
N GLY A 134 -13.59 -3.36 -4.50
CA GLY A 134 -13.17 -1.96 -4.40
C GLY A 134 -11.77 -1.66 -4.95
N ALA A 135 -11.01 -2.66 -5.42
CA ALA A 135 -9.63 -2.50 -5.85
C ALA A 135 -9.45 -1.43 -6.94
N THR A 136 -10.38 -1.35 -7.91
CA THR A 136 -10.35 -0.32 -8.96
C THR A 136 -10.61 1.08 -8.40
N ARG A 137 -11.50 1.23 -7.41
CA ARG A 137 -11.74 2.52 -6.74
C ARG A 137 -10.52 2.96 -5.96
N PHE A 138 -9.92 2.05 -5.20
CA PHE A 138 -8.66 2.29 -4.49
C PHE A 138 -7.55 2.72 -5.47
N ALA A 139 -7.37 1.99 -6.58
CA ALA A 139 -6.38 2.32 -7.60
C ALA A 139 -6.56 3.74 -8.17
N ARG A 140 -7.81 4.18 -8.37
CA ARG A 140 -8.12 5.55 -8.80
C ARG A 140 -7.84 6.58 -7.70
N ALA A 141 -8.18 6.26 -6.45
CA ALA A 141 -8.02 7.16 -5.29
C ALA A 141 -6.56 7.50 -4.97
N ILE A 142 -5.60 6.64 -5.34
CA ILE A 142 -4.16 6.88 -5.07
C ILE A 142 -3.44 7.65 -6.20
N MET A 143 -4.08 7.82 -7.36
CA MET A 143 -3.49 8.47 -8.53
C MET A 143 -3.17 9.94 -8.27
N THR A 144 -2.22 10.49 -9.04
CA THR A 144 -1.88 11.91 -9.09
C THR A 144 -1.85 12.39 -10.54
N THR A 145 -0.65 12.47 -11.14
CA THR A 145 -0.42 12.77 -12.56
C THR A 145 -0.52 11.54 -13.45
N ASP A 146 -0.94 10.40 -12.89
CA ASP A 146 -1.13 9.13 -13.59
C ASP A 146 -2.18 9.26 -14.70
N ARG A 147 -1.90 8.71 -15.89
CA ARG A 147 -2.86 8.66 -17.01
C ARG A 147 -3.99 7.64 -16.82
N GLY A 148 -3.81 6.68 -15.93
CA GLY A 148 -4.78 5.62 -15.66
C GLY A 148 -4.38 4.78 -14.44
N PRO A 149 -5.33 4.01 -13.86
CA PRO A 149 -5.06 3.13 -12.75
C PRO A 149 -4.13 1.98 -13.18
N LYS A 150 -3.17 1.61 -12.32
CA LYS A 150 -2.23 0.51 -12.57
C LYS A 150 -2.53 -0.64 -11.63
N VAL A 151 -2.99 -1.76 -12.19
CA VAL A 151 -3.37 -2.96 -11.45
C VAL A 151 -2.84 -4.19 -12.19
N ALA A 152 -2.13 -5.06 -11.46
CA ALA A 152 -1.63 -6.33 -11.95
C ALA A 152 -2.03 -7.46 -10.99
N GLN A 153 -2.24 -8.66 -11.51
CA GLN A 153 -2.58 -9.83 -10.69
C GLN A 153 -1.95 -11.10 -11.25
N ALA A 154 -1.60 -12.03 -10.37
CA ALA A 154 -1.13 -13.36 -10.71
C ALA A 154 -1.78 -14.42 -9.81
N GLU A 155 -1.88 -15.64 -10.32
CA GLU A 155 -2.33 -16.81 -9.57
C GLU A 155 -1.18 -17.79 -9.34
N VAL A 156 -1.10 -18.36 -8.13
CA VAL A 156 -0.04 -19.27 -7.74
C VAL A 156 -0.59 -20.49 -6.99
N LYS A 157 -0.17 -21.68 -7.41
CA LYS A 157 -0.53 -22.92 -6.71
C LYS A 157 0.36 -23.19 -5.51
N ILE A 158 -0.23 -23.16 -4.31
CA ILE A 158 0.38 -23.55 -3.03
C ILE A 158 -0.27 -24.86 -2.57
N GLY A 159 0.43 -25.99 -2.77
CA GLY A 159 -0.18 -27.30 -2.64
C GLY A 159 -1.30 -27.51 -3.68
N ARG A 160 -2.52 -27.76 -3.21
CA ARG A 160 -3.72 -27.91 -4.06
C ARG A 160 -4.53 -26.61 -4.19
N THR A 161 -4.16 -25.57 -3.44
CA THR A 161 -4.91 -24.31 -3.39
C THR A 161 -4.30 -23.30 -4.36
N THR A 162 -5.15 -22.69 -5.20
CA THR A 162 -4.79 -21.49 -5.95
C THR A 162 -4.90 -20.27 -5.02
N CYS A 163 -3.78 -19.60 -4.81
CA CYS A 163 -3.69 -18.32 -4.14
C CYS A 163 -3.51 -17.20 -5.18
N ARG A 164 -3.81 -15.97 -4.80
CA ARG A 164 -3.74 -14.77 -5.65
C ARG A 164 -2.77 -13.77 -5.10
N VAL A 165 -2.10 -13.06 -5.99
CA VAL A 165 -1.28 -11.89 -5.71
C VAL A 165 -1.87 -10.74 -6.51
N LEU A 166 -2.17 -9.62 -5.85
CA LEU A 166 -2.69 -8.40 -6.46
C LEU A 166 -1.73 -7.27 -6.15
N GLY A 167 -1.27 -6.57 -7.18
CA GLY A 167 -0.48 -5.35 -7.09
C GLY A 167 -1.29 -4.16 -7.61
N ILE A 168 -1.30 -3.08 -6.84
CA ILE A 168 -1.88 -1.80 -7.23
C ILE A 168 -0.81 -0.74 -7.05
N ALA A 169 -0.49 0.00 -8.12
CA ALA A 169 0.57 0.99 -8.10
C ALA A 169 0.08 2.36 -8.59
N LYS A 170 0.80 3.40 -8.19
CA LYS A 170 0.71 4.74 -8.77
C LYS A 170 2.11 5.34 -8.87
N GLY A 171 2.27 6.30 -9.76
CA GLY A 171 3.55 6.86 -10.13
C GLY A 171 3.61 7.11 -11.63
N ALA A 172 4.00 8.33 -12.01
CA ALA A 172 4.16 8.73 -13.41
C ALA A 172 5.24 9.81 -13.61
N GLY A 173 5.93 10.18 -12.52
CA GLY A 173 6.98 11.20 -12.45
C GLY A 173 7.63 11.13 -11.07
N MET A 174 8.82 11.71 -10.93
CA MET A 174 9.81 11.51 -9.87
C MET A 174 10.27 10.05 -9.73
N ILE A 175 10.38 9.30 -10.83
CA ILE A 175 10.75 7.87 -10.76
C ILE A 175 12.25 7.72 -11.05
N HIS A 176 12.99 7.10 -10.13
CA HIS A 176 14.42 6.84 -10.23
C HIS A 176 14.81 5.50 -9.55
N PRO A 177 15.87 4.80 -10.00
CA PRO A 177 16.44 3.63 -9.33
C PRO A 177 16.80 3.90 -7.86
N ASN A 178 16.75 2.87 -7.00
CA ASN A 178 16.88 2.97 -5.54
C ASN A 178 15.65 3.51 -4.81
N MET A 179 14.50 2.98 -5.22
CA MET A 179 13.11 3.38 -4.95
C MET A 179 12.68 4.62 -5.71
N ALA A 180 11.99 4.33 -6.80
CA ALA A 180 11.28 5.28 -7.64
C ALA A 180 10.06 5.87 -6.95
N THR A 181 9.56 7.05 -7.40
CA THR A 181 8.22 7.56 -7.05
C THR A 181 7.11 6.60 -7.36
N THR A 182 6.89 5.72 -6.40
CA THR A 182 5.80 4.78 -6.42
C THR A 182 5.21 4.63 -5.03
N LEU A 183 3.89 4.64 -5.00
CA LEU A 183 3.17 3.95 -3.94
C LEU A 183 2.64 2.67 -4.56
N THR A 184 3.15 1.54 -4.09
CA THR A 184 2.73 0.21 -4.55
C THR A 184 2.18 -0.56 -3.36
N PHE A 185 1.04 -1.23 -3.56
CA PHE A 185 0.34 -2.00 -2.57
C PHE A 185 0.13 -3.40 -3.11
N VAL A 186 0.80 -4.37 -2.49
CA VAL A 186 0.68 -5.79 -2.81
C VAL A 186 -0.13 -6.49 -1.74
N VAL A 187 -1.13 -7.26 -2.14
CA VAL A 187 -1.84 -8.14 -1.23
C VAL A 187 -1.86 -9.57 -1.76
N THR A 188 -1.84 -10.55 -0.86
CA THR A 188 -1.99 -11.95 -1.23
C THR A 188 -2.77 -12.72 -0.18
N ASP A 189 -3.57 -13.70 -0.62
CA ASP A 189 -4.26 -14.63 0.26
C ASP A 189 -3.45 -15.90 0.57
N ALA A 190 -2.22 -16.01 0.06
CA ALA A 190 -1.26 -17.02 0.49
C ALA A 190 -0.80 -16.77 1.93
N ALA A 191 -0.53 -17.83 2.68
CA ALA A 191 0.07 -17.71 4.02
C ALA A 191 1.58 -17.57 3.90
N LEU A 192 2.14 -16.43 4.32
CA LEU A 192 3.58 -16.21 4.39
C LEU A 192 3.97 -15.74 5.80
N ARG A 193 5.13 -16.21 6.27
CA ARG A 193 5.79 -15.55 7.41
C ARG A 193 6.30 -14.19 6.97
N GLN A 194 6.26 -13.21 7.86
CA GLN A 194 6.70 -11.85 7.55
C GLN A 194 8.14 -11.80 7.01
N ALA A 195 9.07 -12.57 7.58
CA ALA A 195 10.45 -12.61 7.12
C ALA A 195 10.57 -13.08 5.65
N THR A 196 9.81 -14.12 5.28
CA THR A 196 9.75 -14.61 3.90
C THR A 196 9.12 -13.58 2.97
N LEU A 197 7.99 -12.97 3.36
CA LEU A 197 7.35 -11.91 2.59
C LEU A 197 8.31 -10.73 2.36
N SER A 198 9.06 -10.32 3.38
CA SER A 198 10.03 -9.23 3.29
C SER A 198 11.17 -9.55 2.35
N ARG A 199 11.74 -10.76 2.43
CA ARG A 199 12.84 -11.16 1.55
C ARG A 199 12.40 -11.22 0.09
N LEU A 200 11.23 -11.81 -0.18
CA LEU A 200 10.68 -11.89 -1.54
C LEU A 200 10.35 -10.50 -2.09
N LEU A 201 9.70 -9.64 -1.30
CA LEU A 201 9.41 -8.27 -1.72
C LEU A 201 10.67 -7.50 -2.09
N ARG A 202 11.73 -7.58 -1.26
CA ARG A 202 13.02 -6.94 -1.55
C ARG A 202 13.63 -7.46 -2.85
N GLN A 203 13.70 -8.78 -3.02
CA GLN A 203 14.25 -9.40 -4.23
C GLN A 203 13.50 -8.96 -5.49
N SER A 204 12.17 -9.00 -5.47
CA SER A 204 11.34 -8.55 -6.60
C SER A 204 11.50 -7.05 -6.86
N THR A 205 11.58 -6.22 -5.81
CA THR A 205 11.79 -4.76 -5.94
C THR A 205 13.12 -4.45 -6.63
N GLU A 206 14.21 -5.16 -6.31
CA GLU A 206 15.53 -4.93 -6.91
C GLU A 206 15.55 -5.19 -8.43
N VAL A 207 14.71 -6.11 -8.92
CA VAL A 207 14.67 -6.47 -10.33
C VAL A 207 13.54 -5.81 -11.12
N THR A 208 12.68 -5.03 -10.46
CA THR A 208 11.53 -4.31 -11.05
C THR A 208 11.64 -2.81 -10.82
N PHE A 209 11.02 -2.27 -9.77
CA PHE A 209 10.96 -0.84 -9.47
C PHE A 209 12.33 -0.18 -9.33
N ASN A 210 13.35 -0.87 -8.80
CA ASN A 210 14.70 -0.32 -8.71
C ASN A 210 15.46 -0.30 -10.04
N ARG A 211 14.85 -0.75 -11.13
CA ARG A 211 15.39 -0.62 -12.50
C ARG A 211 14.61 0.39 -13.34
N ALA A 212 13.52 0.94 -12.82
CA ALA A 212 12.72 1.94 -13.50
C ALA A 212 13.24 3.37 -13.23
N THR A 213 13.28 4.19 -14.28
CA THR A 213 13.53 5.62 -14.21
C THR A 213 12.59 6.35 -15.17
N VAL A 214 12.08 7.52 -14.80
CA VAL A 214 11.31 8.40 -15.70
C VAL A 214 12.06 9.72 -15.87
N ASP A 215 12.40 10.39 -14.77
CA ASP A 215 12.98 11.73 -14.76
C ASP A 215 14.20 11.87 -13.83
N GLY A 216 14.48 10.86 -13.01
CA GLY A 216 15.71 10.77 -12.22
C GLY A 216 15.63 11.31 -10.80
N ASP A 217 14.49 11.86 -10.40
CA ASP A 217 14.27 12.35 -9.04
C ASP A 217 13.81 11.22 -8.11
N THR A 218 14.39 11.11 -6.91
CA THR A 218 13.94 10.12 -5.89
C THR A 218 12.97 10.80 -4.93
N SER A 219 11.76 10.27 -4.74
CA SER A 219 10.73 10.93 -3.93
C SER A 219 10.92 10.75 -2.44
N THR A 220 10.34 11.69 -1.69
CA THR A 220 10.28 11.68 -0.23
C THR A 220 9.31 10.65 0.35
N ASN A 221 8.51 9.97 -0.50
CA ASN A 221 7.35 9.18 -0.11
C ASN A 221 7.39 7.71 -0.56
N ASP A 222 8.43 7.28 -1.27
CA ASP A 222 8.39 6.02 -2.02
C ASP A 222 8.21 4.85 -1.08
N SER A 223 7.22 4.03 -1.40
CA SER A 223 6.78 2.96 -0.51
C SER A 223 6.16 1.82 -1.31
N ILE A 224 6.69 0.62 -1.14
CA ILE A 224 6.07 -0.62 -1.58
C ILE A 224 5.64 -1.37 -0.33
N TYR A 225 4.34 -1.56 -0.16
CA TYR A 225 3.74 -2.33 0.93
C TYR A 225 3.37 -3.72 0.45
N ALA A 226 3.56 -4.75 1.28
CA ALA A 226 3.05 -6.08 1.01
C ALA A 226 2.37 -6.68 2.25
N LEU A 227 1.14 -7.16 2.09
CA LEU A 227 0.34 -7.83 3.13
C LEU A 227 -0.05 -9.24 2.66
N ALA A 228 0.06 -10.23 3.54
CA ALA A 228 -0.35 -11.61 3.31
C ALA A 228 -1.39 -12.04 4.36
N SER A 229 -2.64 -12.23 3.93
CA SER A 229 -3.76 -12.57 4.84
C SER A 229 -3.76 -14.05 5.24
N GLY A 230 -3.18 -14.94 4.42
CA GLY A 230 -3.27 -16.39 4.62
C GLY A 230 -4.68 -16.97 4.47
N ALA A 231 -5.66 -16.18 3.99
CA ALA A 231 -7.07 -16.57 3.97
C ALA A 231 -7.39 -17.67 2.93
N ALA A 232 -6.52 -17.94 1.95
CA ALA A 232 -6.73 -19.03 1.00
C ALA A 232 -6.28 -20.40 1.53
N THR A 233 -5.23 -20.43 2.36
CA THR A 233 -4.67 -21.68 2.89
C THR A 233 -3.84 -21.43 4.14
N SER A 234 -3.91 -22.35 5.12
CA SER A 234 -3.03 -22.38 6.28
C SER A 234 -1.62 -22.88 5.96
N ARG A 235 -1.37 -23.38 4.74
CA ARG A 235 -0.06 -23.86 4.33
C ARG A 235 0.90 -22.70 4.09
N VAL A 236 1.79 -22.49 5.03
CA VAL A 236 2.82 -21.45 4.95
C VAL A 236 3.75 -21.72 3.77
N VAL A 237 3.96 -20.70 2.93
CA VAL A 237 4.92 -20.74 1.82
C VAL A 237 6.34 -20.79 2.39
N ASP A 238 7.04 -21.89 2.13
CA ASP A 238 8.49 -21.98 2.29
C ASP A 238 9.18 -21.50 1.01
N GLU A 239 10.00 -20.45 1.14
CA GLU A 239 10.79 -19.86 0.05
C GLU A 239 11.73 -20.83 -0.66
N LYS A 240 12.26 -21.83 0.05
CA LYS A 240 13.22 -22.79 -0.54
C LYS A 240 12.51 -23.86 -1.35
N SER A 241 11.19 -23.98 -1.18
CA SER A 241 10.35 -24.94 -1.89
C SER A 241 10.04 -24.51 -3.33
N ALA A 242 9.56 -25.45 -4.14
CA ALA A 242 9.05 -25.13 -5.48
C ALA A 242 7.84 -24.18 -5.44
N ALA A 243 7.02 -24.24 -4.39
CA ALA A 243 5.90 -23.31 -4.20
C ALA A 243 6.41 -21.90 -3.88
N GLY A 244 7.47 -21.79 -3.08
CA GLY A 244 8.15 -20.53 -2.79
C GLY A 244 8.73 -19.87 -4.04
N ARG A 245 9.40 -20.64 -4.90
CA ARG A 245 9.92 -20.13 -6.18
C ARG A 245 8.81 -19.65 -7.12
N ARG A 246 7.70 -20.39 -7.22
CA ARG A 246 6.54 -19.95 -8.02
C ARG A 246 5.91 -18.68 -7.44
N PHE A 247 5.79 -18.57 -6.13
CA PHE A 247 5.27 -17.37 -5.48
C PHE A 247 6.21 -16.17 -5.75
N ALA A 248 7.52 -16.37 -5.65
CA ALA A 248 8.50 -15.34 -5.98
C ALA A 248 8.36 -14.85 -7.43
N GLY A 249 8.19 -15.79 -8.39
CA GLY A 249 7.93 -15.46 -9.79
C GLY A 249 6.65 -14.65 -9.98
N ALA A 250 5.54 -15.09 -9.39
CA ALA A 250 4.26 -14.39 -9.45
C ALA A 250 4.30 -13.00 -8.80
N LEU A 251 5.04 -12.84 -7.70
CA LEU A 251 5.25 -11.54 -7.07
C LEU A 251 6.06 -10.61 -7.98
N THR A 252 7.13 -11.11 -8.60
CA THR A 252 7.93 -10.32 -9.54
C THR A 252 7.12 -9.92 -10.76
N GLU A 253 6.37 -10.85 -11.37
CA GLU A 253 5.48 -10.58 -12.51
C GLU A 253 4.45 -9.47 -12.20
N VAL A 254 3.91 -9.46 -10.97
CA VAL A 254 2.96 -8.42 -10.53
C VAL A 254 3.62 -7.05 -10.32
N LEU A 255 4.94 -7.01 -10.07
CA LEU A 255 5.68 -5.77 -9.81
C LEU A 255 6.42 -5.22 -11.03
N GLU A 256 6.54 -6.01 -12.10
CA GLU A 256 7.14 -5.62 -13.38
C GLU A 256 6.21 -4.71 -14.21
#